data_AF-A0A094BQ05-F1
#
_entry.id   AF-A0A094BQ05-F1
#
_cell.length_a   1.000
_cell.length_b   1.000
_cell.length_c   1.000
_cell.angle_alpha   90.00
_cell.angle_beta   90.00
_cell.angle_gamma   90.00
#
_symmetry.space_group_name_H-M   'P 1'
#
loop_
_entity.id
_entity.type
_entity.pdbx_description
1 polymer ?
#
loop_
_entity_poly.entity_id
_entity_poly.type
_entity_poly.pdbx_seq_one_letter_code
_entity_poly.pdbx_strand_id
1 'polypeptide(L)'
;MDSRDFPLSSQLKRQIISKIFANPENIIELSSNSQSYFSYYQKWIDEYDNCLTQSHIQITELITILKDPTRTRNLLRDALQTRVPSQELANRKEIIEESINLAVRLLLMVPTGGFATVGRSITLSGETKLSWSDGTIRDLISKEFAPQNNIKERVKLERIFNAANLEQIGGIEVRWTSNFADHLRMRDDDKAVEIFHYATFLKLHQNCDVFPKDLLEETIRTLALLLPEHDRDVEKWFHSHESKIEKRGRLPLDPLARECGQLKAEARQIEHFQYWHDRLVILKQVFDEAEPKSIKQWWRDRRRGVQWYTFWVAALVLALTIIFGLVQCIEGGLQSSLASDPPHALHAILHAIRVPTTPLRPDTNNSSRASTDPALNPWPDPAFDHPRQQPESLPPHQSCLEPARACVVNLDNHNNSLTQRVPA
;
A
#
# COMPACT_ATOMS: atom_id res chain seq x y z
N MET A 1 39.45 -1.56 -4.10
CA MET A 1 38.92 -1.23 -5.44
C MET A 1 37.60 -1.97 -5.55
N ASP A 2 36.50 -1.24 -5.35
CA ASP A 2 35.08 -1.66 -5.36
C ASP A 2 34.74 -2.98 -4.62
N SER A 3 34.75 -2.95 -3.30
CA SER A 3 34.10 -3.95 -2.44
C SER A 3 32.57 -3.84 -2.53
N ARG A 4 31.84 -4.89 -2.11
CA ARG A 4 30.36 -4.89 -1.96
C ARG A 4 29.86 -4.01 -0.79
N ASP A 5 30.65 -3.03 -0.38
CA ASP A 5 30.39 -2.28 0.84
C ASP A 5 29.30 -1.23 0.62
N PHE A 6 28.41 -1.10 1.62
CA PHE A 6 27.41 -0.05 1.70
C PHE A 6 27.78 0.95 2.80
N PRO A 7 27.40 2.24 2.69
CA PRO A 7 26.54 2.84 1.66
C PRO A 7 27.28 3.20 0.37
N LEU A 8 26.58 3.08 -0.77
CA LEU A 8 27.12 3.45 -2.08
C LEU A 8 27.19 4.97 -2.26
N SER A 9 28.32 5.46 -2.78
CA SER A 9 28.47 6.86 -3.18
C SER A 9 27.50 7.23 -4.32
N SER A 10 27.09 8.49 -4.39
CA SER A 10 26.21 8.97 -5.48
C SER A 10 26.82 8.77 -6.87
N GLN A 11 28.16 8.82 -6.99
CA GLN A 11 28.85 8.53 -8.24
C GLN A 11 28.72 7.06 -8.63
N LEU A 12 28.95 6.14 -7.69
CA LEU A 12 28.83 4.70 -7.94
C LEU A 12 27.38 4.31 -8.25
N LYS A 13 26.40 4.88 -7.55
CA LYS A 13 24.97 4.70 -7.87
C LYS A 13 24.66 5.06 -9.33
N ARG A 14 25.15 6.21 -9.81
CA ARG A 14 24.98 6.63 -11.21
C ARG A 14 25.65 5.68 -12.20
N GLN A 15 26.84 5.16 -11.89
CA GLN A 15 27.53 4.19 -12.74
C GLN A 15 26.80 2.84 -12.81
N ILE A 16 26.24 2.37 -11.70
CA ILE A 16 25.43 1.15 -11.65
C ILE A 16 24.17 1.35 -12.50
N ILE A 17 23.45 2.46 -12.29
CA ILE A 17 22.24 2.78 -13.05
C ILE A 17 22.53 2.86 -14.55
N SER A 18 23.59 3.56 -14.97
CA SER A 18 23.90 3.73 -16.39
C SER A 18 24.23 2.40 -17.07
N LYS A 19 24.95 1.50 -16.39
CA LYS A 19 25.25 0.16 -16.92
C LYS A 19 24.01 -0.74 -16.98
N ILE A 20 23.21 -0.79 -15.91
CA ILE A 20 22.04 -1.68 -15.84
C ILE A 20 20.94 -1.20 -16.78
N PHE A 21 20.59 0.09 -16.77
CA PHE A 21 19.38 0.60 -17.42
C PHE A 21 19.64 1.37 -18.73
N ALA A 22 20.90 1.65 -19.08
CA ALA A 22 21.29 2.33 -20.33
C ALA A 22 20.58 3.69 -20.59
N ASN A 23 20.10 4.35 -19.54
CA ASN A 23 19.36 5.60 -19.67
C ASN A 23 20.28 6.81 -19.50
N PRO A 24 20.47 7.70 -20.50
CA PRO A 24 21.18 8.99 -20.35
C PRO A 24 20.27 10.17 -19.98
N GLU A 25 18.96 10.08 -20.23
CA GLU A 25 18.01 11.17 -20.01
C GLU A 25 17.47 11.11 -18.57
N ASN A 26 17.52 12.24 -17.85
CA ASN A 26 17.09 12.37 -16.46
C ASN A 26 17.81 11.44 -15.46
N ILE A 27 19.01 10.93 -15.77
CA ILE A 27 19.82 10.12 -14.82
C ILE A 27 19.93 10.81 -13.46
N ILE A 28 20.18 12.13 -13.46
CA ILE A 28 20.47 12.87 -12.23
C ILE A 28 19.25 12.78 -11.29
N GLU A 29 18.07 13.16 -11.79
CA GLU A 29 16.82 13.15 -11.04
C GLU A 29 16.39 11.73 -10.62
N LEU A 30 16.43 10.77 -11.56
CA LEU A 30 16.08 9.38 -11.25
C LEU A 30 17.07 8.75 -10.28
N SER A 31 18.36 9.12 -10.36
CA SER A 31 19.37 8.64 -9.41
C SER A 31 19.14 9.18 -8.00
N SER A 32 18.67 10.43 -7.84
CA SER A 32 18.30 10.95 -6.51
C SER A 32 17.10 10.22 -5.91
N ASN A 33 16.15 9.78 -6.73
CA ASN A 33 14.94 9.08 -6.28
C ASN A 33 15.10 7.54 -6.22
N SER A 34 16.23 7.01 -6.68
CA SER A 34 16.50 5.56 -6.76
C SER A 34 16.82 4.88 -5.42
N GLN A 35 16.61 5.54 -4.28
CA GLN A 35 16.94 4.98 -2.97
C GLN A 35 16.17 3.69 -2.69
N SER A 36 14.90 3.59 -3.10
CA SER A 36 14.10 2.38 -3.01
C SER A 36 14.75 1.20 -3.75
N TYR A 37 15.19 1.43 -4.99
CA TYR A 37 15.90 0.44 -5.80
C TYR A 37 17.23 0.04 -5.16
N PHE A 38 18.01 0.99 -4.61
CA PHE A 38 19.28 0.65 -3.97
C PHE A 38 19.12 -0.09 -2.63
N SER A 39 18.05 0.16 -1.88
CA SER A 39 17.70 -0.66 -0.71
C SER A 39 17.32 -2.09 -1.13
N TYR A 40 16.61 -2.26 -2.25
CA TYR A 40 16.35 -3.58 -2.85
C TYR A 40 17.65 -4.25 -3.32
N TYR A 41 18.49 -3.51 -4.02
CA TYR A 41 19.78 -3.97 -4.55
C TYR A 41 20.70 -4.46 -3.43
N GLN A 42 20.80 -3.70 -2.34
CA GLN A 42 21.54 -4.08 -1.14
C GLN A 42 21.03 -5.40 -0.55
N LYS A 43 19.72 -5.48 -0.29
CA LYS A 43 19.09 -6.67 0.28
C LYS A 43 19.48 -7.94 -0.48
N TRP A 44 19.41 -7.91 -1.81
CA TRP A 44 19.68 -9.11 -2.62
C TRP A 44 21.16 -9.40 -2.82
N ILE A 45 22.05 -8.42 -2.73
CA ILE A 45 23.48 -8.69 -2.64
C ILE A 45 23.82 -9.43 -1.35
N ASP A 46 23.24 -8.98 -0.23
CA ASP A 46 23.48 -9.58 1.08
C ASP A 46 22.90 -11.01 1.18
N GLU A 47 21.78 -11.28 0.49
CA GLU A 47 21.16 -12.61 0.45
C GLU A 47 21.90 -13.60 -0.47
N TYR A 48 22.63 -13.10 -1.48
CA TYR A 48 23.40 -13.90 -2.44
C TYR A 48 24.91 -13.84 -2.15
N ASP A 49 25.31 -14.43 -1.03
CA ASP A 49 26.71 -14.45 -0.57
C ASP A 49 27.58 -15.43 -1.41
N ASN A 50 26.99 -16.54 -1.88
CA ASN A 50 27.69 -17.58 -2.63
C ASN A 50 27.63 -17.37 -4.16
N CYS A 51 28.22 -16.28 -4.67
CA CYS A 51 28.25 -16.02 -6.11
C CYS A 51 29.58 -15.41 -6.61
N LEU A 52 29.80 -15.47 -7.93
CA LEU A 52 31.05 -15.05 -8.59
C LEU A 52 31.30 -13.54 -8.56
N THR A 53 30.29 -12.74 -8.24
CA THR A 53 30.30 -11.29 -8.45
C THR A 53 30.68 -10.52 -7.20
N GLN A 54 31.91 -10.69 -6.70
CA GLN A 54 32.44 -10.08 -5.48
C GLN A 54 32.52 -8.53 -5.48
N SER A 55 32.21 -7.86 -6.60
CA SER A 55 32.12 -6.41 -6.70
C SER A 55 30.91 -5.92 -7.49
N HIS A 56 30.50 -4.67 -7.26
CA HIS A 56 29.44 -4.02 -8.05
C HIS A 56 29.78 -3.98 -9.54
N ILE A 57 31.06 -3.79 -9.89
CA ILE A 57 31.54 -3.82 -11.27
C ILE A 57 31.23 -5.18 -11.91
N GLN A 58 31.60 -6.29 -11.27
CA GLN A 58 31.35 -7.64 -11.80
C GLN A 58 29.85 -7.92 -11.95
N ILE A 59 29.02 -7.46 -11.02
CA ILE A 59 27.55 -7.54 -11.14
C ILE A 59 27.09 -6.82 -12.41
N THR A 60 27.51 -5.56 -12.59
CA THR A 60 27.08 -4.76 -13.76
C THR A 60 27.61 -5.31 -15.09
N GLU A 61 28.80 -5.91 -15.11
CA GLU A 61 29.34 -6.60 -16.28
C GLU A 61 28.52 -7.84 -16.64
N LEU A 62 28.16 -8.66 -15.64
CA LEU A 62 27.31 -9.82 -15.86
C LEU A 62 25.92 -9.42 -16.39
N ILE A 63 25.32 -8.36 -15.84
CA ILE A 63 24.07 -7.78 -16.34
C ILE A 63 24.22 -7.27 -17.77
N THR A 64 25.35 -6.64 -18.11
CA THR A 64 25.61 -6.16 -19.47
C THR A 64 25.67 -7.32 -20.47
N ILE A 65 26.31 -8.44 -20.10
CA ILE A 65 26.34 -9.66 -20.92
C ILE A 65 24.93 -10.26 -21.05
N LEU A 66 24.13 -10.25 -19.99
CA LEU A 66 22.74 -10.75 -20.02
C LEU A 66 21.83 -9.97 -20.96
N LYS A 67 22.08 -8.66 -21.13
CA LYS A 67 21.28 -7.78 -22.01
C LYS A 67 21.57 -7.99 -23.50
N ASP A 68 22.69 -8.63 -23.84
CA ASP A 68 23.06 -8.92 -25.23
C ASP A 68 22.03 -9.87 -25.86
N PRO A 69 21.38 -9.50 -26.97
CA PRO A 69 20.32 -10.29 -27.59
C PRO A 69 20.81 -11.64 -28.14
N THR A 70 22.12 -11.87 -28.23
CA THR A 70 22.69 -13.13 -28.70
C THR A 70 23.07 -14.09 -27.58
N ARG A 71 23.05 -13.62 -26.32
CA ARG A 71 23.53 -14.39 -25.17
C ARG A 71 22.39 -15.19 -24.55
N THR A 72 22.44 -16.51 -24.74
CA THR A 72 21.54 -17.45 -24.07
C THR A 72 22.05 -17.79 -22.67
N ARG A 73 21.14 -18.30 -21.81
CA ARG A 73 21.51 -18.78 -20.47
C ARG A 73 22.61 -19.83 -20.52
N ASN A 74 22.55 -20.78 -21.46
CA ASN A 74 23.56 -21.82 -21.60
C ASN A 74 24.93 -21.28 -22.03
N LEU A 75 24.98 -20.37 -23.00
CA LEU A 75 26.24 -19.72 -23.39
C LEU A 75 26.85 -18.91 -22.24
N LEU A 76 26.00 -18.27 -21.42
CA LEU A 76 26.45 -17.56 -20.24
C LEU A 76 27.01 -18.51 -19.17
N ARG A 77 26.33 -19.64 -18.92
CA ARG A 77 26.83 -20.69 -18.02
C ARG A 77 28.22 -21.14 -18.45
N ASP A 78 28.39 -21.48 -19.72
CA ASP A 78 29.68 -21.95 -20.27
C ASP A 78 30.78 -20.89 -20.12
N ALA A 79 30.46 -19.62 -20.38
CA ALA A 79 31.39 -18.52 -20.19
C ALA A 79 31.81 -18.33 -18.72
N LEU A 80 30.91 -18.60 -17.76
CA LEU A 80 31.17 -18.47 -16.33
C LEU A 80 31.91 -19.67 -15.73
N GLN A 81 31.86 -20.86 -16.36
CA GLN A 81 32.57 -22.04 -15.88
C GLN A 81 34.08 -21.81 -15.71
N THR A 82 34.68 -20.98 -16.58
CA THR A 82 36.12 -20.66 -16.55
C THR A 82 36.50 -19.69 -15.45
N ARG A 83 35.51 -19.02 -14.82
CA ARG A 83 35.72 -18.00 -13.77
C ARG A 83 35.59 -18.56 -12.36
N VAL A 84 35.16 -19.81 -12.20
CA VAL A 84 34.98 -20.44 -10.89
C VAL A 84 36.34 -20.91 -10.36
N PRO A 85 36.75 -20.51 -9.13
CA PRO A 85 38.00 -20.94 -8.52
C PRO A 85 38.10 -22.47 -8.41
N SER A 86 39.31 -22.99 -8.57
CA SER A 86 39.57 -24.45 -8.50
C SER A 86 39.14 -25.07 -7.17
N GLN A 87 39.17 -24.29 -6.08
CA GLN A 87 38.78 -24.69 -4.74
C GLN A 87 37.27 -24.90 -4.57
N GLU A 88 36.44 -24.30 -5.43
CA GLU A 88 34.97 -24.35 -5.33
C GLU A 88 34.34 -25.26 -6.39
N LEU A 89 35.15 -26.16 -6.97
CA LEU A 89 34.73 -27.03 -8.07
C LEU A 89 33.49 -27.88 -7.73
N ALA A 90 33.34 -28.29 -6.47
CA ALA A 90 32.20 -29.07 -5.99
C ALA A 90 30.88 -28.29 -6.06
N ASN A 91 30.92 -26.97 -5.79
CA ASN A 91 29.74 -26.09 -5.76
C ASN A 91 29.62 -25.25 -7.05
N ARG A 92 30.45 -25.52 -8.05
CA ARG A 92 30.55 -24.76 -9.31
C ARG A 92 29.19 -24.45 -9.94
N LYS A 93 28.32 -25.46 -10.04
CA LYS A 93 27.01 -25.31 -10.68
C LYS A 93 26.13 -24.33 -9.89
N GLU A 94 26.06 -24.51 -8.58
CA GLU A 94 25.28 -23.65 -7.69
C GLU A 94 25.77 -22.20 -7.73
N ILE A 95 27.07 -21.96 -7.60
CA ILE A 95 27.68 -20.63 -7.66
C ILE A 95 27.34 -19.90 -8.98
N ILE A 96 27.39 -20.61 -10.11
CA ILE A 96 27.04 -20.06 -11.42
C ILE A 96 25.54 -19.72 -11.47
N GLU A 97 24.67 -20.64 -11.03
CA GLU A 97 23.22 -20.40 -11.01
C GLU A 97 22.86 -19.21 -10.13
N GLU A 98 23.40 -19.12 -8.91
CA GLU A 98 23.17 -18.01 -8.00
C GLU A 98 23.68 -16.68 -8.56
N SER A 99 24.82 -16.68 -9.25
CA SER A 99 25.34 -15.49 -9.94
C SER A 99 24.39 -15.00 -11.04
N ILE A 100 23.88 -15.92 -11.86
CA ILE A 100 22.93 -15.59 -12.93
C ILE A 100 21.60 -15.14 -12.32
N ASN A 101 21.08 -15.86 -11.32
CA ASN A 101 19.82 -15.55 -10.66
C ASN A 101 19.86 -14.17 -10.00
N LEU A 102 20.96 -13.83 -9.32
CA LEU A 102 21.19 -12.49 -8.76
C LEU A 102 21.16 -11.42 -9.85
N ALA A 103 21.93 -11.61 -10.92
CA ALA A 103 22.02 -10.62 -12.00
C ALA A 103 20.65 -10.41 -12.69
N VAL A 104 19.89 -11.48 -12.93
CA VAL A 104 18.52 -11.37 -13.45
C VAL A 104 17.60 -10.68 -12.45
N ARG A 105 17.69 -11.02 -11.17
CA ARG A 105 16.85 -10.44 -10.12
C ARG A 105 17.08 -8.93 -10.00
N LEU A 106 18.34 -8.49 -10.06
CA LEU A 106 18.68 -7.07 -10.03
C LEU A 106 18.27 -6.34 -11.31
N LEU A 107 18.34 -7.01 -12.48
CA LEU A 107 17.93 -6.43 -13.76
C LEU A 107 16.41 -6.35 -13.92
N LEU A 108 15.66 -7.37 -13.52
CA LEU A 108 14.23 -7.49 -13.82
C LEU A 108 13.33 -7.20 -12.61
N MET A 109 13.88 -7.18 -11.40
CA MET A 109 13.12 -7.24 -10.15
C MET A 109 12.17 -8.44 -10.10
N VAL A 110 12.60 -9.57 -10.65
CA VAL A 110 11.86 -10.85 -10.62
C VAL A 110 12.82 -11.98 -10.30
N PRO A 111 12.53 -12.85 -9.32
CA PRO A 111 13.36 -14.01 -9.07
C PRO A 111 13.22 -15.03 -10.21
N THR A 112 14.34 -15.63 -10.59
CA THR A 112 14.37 -16.79 -11.48
C THR A 112 14.75 -18.04 -10.71
N GLY A 113 14.27 -19.20 -11.15
CA GLY A 113 14.68 -20.49 -10.60
C GLY A 113 13.63 -21.59 -10.74
N GLY A 114 14.10 -22.84 -10.81
CA GLY A 114 13.27 -24.04 -10.74
C GLY A 114 13.63 -25.12 -11.78
N PHE A 115 14.50 -26.06 -11.38
CA PHE A 115 14.36 -27.49 -11.69
C PHE A 115 14.70 -28.30 -10.43
N ALA A 116 13.81 -28.22 -9.44
CA ALA A 116 13.63 -29.27 -8.47
C ALA A 116 12.13 -29.35 -8.20
N THR A 117 11.51 -30.39 -8.73
CA THR A 117 10.09 -30.76 -8.65
C THR A 117 9.12 -30.01 -9.58
N VAL A 118 8.33 -30.84 -10.27
CA VAL A 118 7.25 -30.53 -11.20
C VAL A 118 6.18 -29.67 -10.51
N GLY A 119 5.79 -28.56 -11.14
CA GLY A 119 4.79 -27.62 -10.62
C GLY A 119 5.41 -26.29 -10.17
N ARG A 120 4.70 -25.18 -10.40
CA ARG A 120 5.13 -23.82 -10.01
C ARG A 120 5.72 -23.81 -8.60
N SER A 121 7.03 -23.58 -8.46
CA SER A 121 7.70 -23.50 -7.16
C SER A 121 7.46 -22.11 -6.56
N ILE A 122 6.45 -22.03 -5.68
CA ILE A 122 6.27 -20.93 -4.76
C ILE A 122 7.45 -20.99 -3.77
N THR A 123 8.19 -19.90 -3.58
CA THR A 123 9.20 -19.86 -2.51
C THR A 123 8.53 -20.05 -1.15
N LEU A 124 9.28 -20.41 -0.10
CA LEU A 124 8.79 -20.29 1.27
C LEU A 124 8.25 -18.86 1.59
N SER A 125 8.65 -17.87 0.79
CA SER A 125 8.20 -16.47 0.83
C SER A 125 6.95 -16.15 -0.01
N GLY A 126 6.39 -17.08 -0.78
CA GLY A 126 5.19 -16.82 -1.59
C GLY A 126 5.43 -16.15 -2.96
N GLU A 127 6.64 -15.70 -3.27
CA GLU A 127 6.95 -14.91 -4.48
C GLU A 127 6.84 -15.73 -5.77
N THR A 128 6.36 -15.12 -6.85
CA THR A 128 6.37 -15.76 -8.18
C THR A 128 7.77 -15.80 -8.77
N LYS A 129 8.24 -17.02 -9.08
CA LYS A 129 9.49 -17.24 -9.82
C LYS A 129 9.22 -17.48 -11.31
N LEU A 130 10.05 -16.90 -12.18
CA LEU A 130 10.02 -17.24 -13.60
C LEU A 130 10.84 -18.50 -13.87
N SER A 131 10.28 -19.40 -14.68
CA SER A 131 10.96 -20.60 -15.14
C SER A 131 11.81 -20.28 -16.36
N TRP A 132 13.12 -20.13 -16.14
CA TRP A 132 14.09 -19.83 -17.20
C TRP A 132 15.09 -20.99 -17.36
N SER A 133 14.77 -21.93 -18.24
CA SER A 133 15.61 -23.10 -18.53
C SER A 133 16.81 -22.75 -19.40
N ASP A 134 16.54 -22.09 -20.53
CA ASP A 134 17.49 -21.60 -21.52
C ASP A 134 16.84 -20.51 -22.39
N GLY A 135 17.58 -19.96 -23.35
CA GLY A 135 17.17 -18.85 -24.20
C GLY A 135 17.75 -17.53 -23.71
N THR A 136 17.43 -16.44 -24.41
CA THR A 136 17.86 -15.10 -24.03
C THR A 136 16.96 -14.53 -22.94
N ILE A 137 17.40 -13.43 -22.30
CA ILE A 137 16.55 -12.72 -21.32
C ILE A 137 15.27 -12.16 -21.97
N ARG A 138 15.33 -11.82 -23.26
CA ARG A 138 14.20 -11.30 -24.03
C ARG A 138 13.17 -12.37 -24.32
N ASP A 139 13.63 -13.59 -24.60
CA ASP A 139 12.74 -14.75 -24.79
C ASP A 139 11.98 -15.04 -23.49
N LEU A 140 12.67 -14.95 -22.34
CA LEU A 140 12.03 -15.10 -21.03
C LEU A 140 10.93 -14.06 -20.82
N ILE A 141 11.23 -12.78 -21.04
CA ILE A 141 10.25 -11.71 -20.84
C ILE A 141 9.07 -11.86 -21.81
N SER A 142 9.34 -12.12 -23.09
CA SER A 142 8.30 -12.25 -24.11
C SER A 142 7.36 -13.43 -23.83
N LYS A 143 7.90 -14.51 -23.27
CA LYS A 143 7.13 -15.70 -22.87
C LYS A 143 6.28 -15.43 -21.63
N GLU A 144 6.86 -14.83 -20.60
CA GLU A 144 6.22 -14.69 -19.29
C GLU A 144 5.27 -13.47 -19.20
N PHE A 145 5.52 -12.43 -20.00
CA PHE A 145 4.72 -11.21 -20.06
C PHE A 145 4.13 -11.01 -21.46
N ALA A 146 3.36 -11.99 -21.93
CA ALA A 146 2.56 -11.83 -23.14
C ALA A 146 1.29 -11.01 -22.87
N PRO A 147 0.79 -10.22 -23.84
CA PRO A 147 -0.52 -9.59 -23.75
C PRO A 147 -1.61 -10.60 -23.41
N GLN A 148 -2.42 -10.26 -22.40
CA GLN A 148 -3.55 -11.01 -21.90
C GLN A 148 -4.84 -10.48 -22.51
N ASN A 149 -5.72 -11.37 -22.96
CA ASN A 149 -7.06 -11.03 -23.44
C ASN A 149 -8.02 -12.22 -23.24
N ASN A 150 -7.78 -13.05 -22.22
CA ASN A 150 -8.55 -14.28 -22.04
C ASN A 150 -9.95 -13.98 -21.51
N ILE A 151 -10.06 -12.97 -20.66
CA ILE A 151 -11.33 -12.52 -20.10
C ILE A 151 -11.91 -11.44 -21.03
N LYS A 152 -13.12 -11.65 -21.56
CA LYS A 152 -13.78 -10.69 -22.48
C LYS A 152 -14.72 -9.71 -21.79
N GLU A 153 -14.74 -9.72 -20.46
CA GLU A 153 -15.64 -8.89 -19.67
C GLU A 153 -15.24 -7.43 -19.74
N ARG A 154 -16.22 -6.58 -20.08
CA ARG A 154 -16.02 -5.13 -20.12
C ARG A 154 -16.22 -4.56 -18.73
N VAL A 155 -15.15 -4.49 -17.97
CA VAL A 155 -15.16 -3.82 -16.67
C VAL A 155 -14.89 -2.33 -16.82
N LYS A 156 -15.60 -1.52 -16.05
CA LYS A 156 -15.41 -0.06 -16.02
C LYS A 156 -14.57 0.33 -14.82
N LEU A 157 -13.35 0.81 -15.04
CA LEU A 157 -12.43 1.21 -13.97
C LEU A 157 -12.73 2.65 -13.51
N GLU A 158 -13.78 2.80 -12.72
CA GLU A 158 -14.26 4.10 -12.26
C GLU A 158 -13.31 4.80 -11.27
N ARG A 159 -13.54 6.08 -10.97
CA ARG A 159 -12.70 6.84 -10.02
C ARG A 159 -12.60 6.24 -8.62
N ILE A 160 -13.63 5.53 -8.20
CA ILE A 160 -13.66 4.86 -6.90
C ILE A 160 -12.73 3.63 -6.86
N PHE A 161 -12.34 3.08 -8.02
CA PHE A 161 -11.41 1.95 -8.12
C PHE A 161 -9.97 2.45 -8.01
N ASN A 162 -9.48 2.55 -6.77
CA ASN A 162 -8.11 2.94 -6.43
C ASN A 162 -7.62 2.16 -5.19
N ALA A 163 -6.31 2.12 -4.94
CA ALA A 163 -5.71 1.29 -3.90
C ALA A 163 -6.25 1.58 -2.49
N ALA A 164 -6.50 2.85 -2.17
CA ALA A 164 -7.07 3.21 -0.88
C ALA A 164 -8.48 2.62 -0.70
N ASN A 165 -9.30 2.64 -1.74
CA ASN A 165 -10.64 2.10 -1.71
C ASN A 165 -10.69 0.57 -1.81
N LEU A 166 -9.69 -0.08 -2.44
CA LEU A 166 -9.55 -1.54 -2.38
C LEU A 166 -9.54 -2.01 -0.93
N GLU A 167 -8.78 -1.35 -0.06
CA GLU A 167 -8.77 -1.66 1.38
C GLU A 167 -10.01 -1.12 2.11
N GLN A 168 -10.31 0.16 1.92
CA GLN A 168 -11.29 0.87 2.75
C GLN A 168 -12.73 0.54 2.43
N ILE A 169 -13.02 0.08 1.22
CA ILE A 169 -14.35 -0.29 0.74
C ILE A 169 -14.38 -1.79 0.43
N GLY A 170 -13.45 -2.27 -0.39
CA GLY A 170 -13.40 -3.67 -0.81
C GLY A 170 -12.92 -4.64 0.27
N GLY A 171 -12.27 -4.16 1.34
CA GLY A 171 -11.65 -5.03 2.34
C GLY A 171 -10.52 -5.91 1.77
N ILE A 172 -9.98 -5.52 0.61
CA ILE A 172 -8.85 -6.19 -0.06
C ILE A 172 -7.57 -5.52 0.44
N GLU A 173 -6.75 -6.26 1.19
CA GLU A 173 -5.46 -5.78 1.70
C GLU A 173 -4.50 -5.44 0.55
N VAL A 174 -3.90 -4.25 0.56
CA VAL A 174 -2.87 -3.90 -0.42
C VAL A 174 -1.49 -4.27 0.13
N ARG A 175 -0.80 -5.16 -0.57
CA ARG A 175 0.56 -5.58 -0.25
C ARG A 175 1.54 -5.03 -1.26
N TRP A 176 2.56 -4.33 -0.78
CA TRP A 176 3.62 -3.80 -1.62
C TRP A 176 4.59 -4.92 -1.98
N THR A 177 4.83 -5.10 -3.27
CA THR A 177 5.77 -6.12 -3.76
C THR A 177 6.94 -5.48 -4.49
N SER A 178 8.12 -6.09 -4.32
CA SER A 178 9.30 -5.81 -5.11
C SER A 178 9.47 -6.77 -6.28
N ASN A 179 8.55 -7.74 -6.41
CA ASN A 179 8.53 -8.67 -7.53
C ASN A 179 7.63 -8.13 -8.65
N PHE A 180 8.22 -7.79 -9.79
CA PHE A 180 7.47 -7.24 -10.93
C PHE A 180 6.43 -8.23 -11.49
N ALA A 181 6.73 -9.55 -11.46
CA ALA A 181 5.80 -10.59 -11.93
C ALA A 181 4.54 -10.73 -11.06
N ASP A 182 4.56 -10.18 -9.85
CA ASP A 182 3.49 -10.24 -8.88
C ASP A 182 2.55 -9.01 -8.92
N HIS A 183 2.80 -8.04 -9.80
CA HIS A 183 1.93 -6.88 -9.95
C HIS A 183 0.48 -7.28 -10.25
N LEU A 184 -0.46 -6.77 -9.45
CA LEU A 184 -1.90 -7.05 -9.46
C LEU A 184 -2.30 -8.51 -9.17
N ARG A 185 -1.39 -9.30 -8.59
CA ARG A 185 -1.71 -10.68 -8.24
C ARG A 185 -2.58 -10.74 -6.99
N MET A 186 -3.72 -11.42 -7.08
CA MET A 186 -4.57 -11.73 -5.92
C MET A 186 -3.95 -12.85 -5.07
N ARG A 187 -4.07 -12.75 -3.75
CA ARG A 187 -3.62 -13.73 -2.74
C ARG A 187 -4.65 -13.90 -1.63
N ASP A 188 -4.45 -14.95 -0.83
CA ASP A 188 -5.22 -15.26 0.37
C ASP A 188 -6.74 -15.37 0.14
N ASP A 189 -7.12 -16.13 -0.90
CA ASP A 189 -8.52 -16.28 -1.34
C ASP A 189 -9.16 -14.93 -1.65
N ASP A 190 -8.52 -14.17 -2.53
CA ASP A 190 -8.94 -12.85 -3.01
C ASP A 190 -9.03 -11.75 -1.94
N LYS A 191 -8.37 -11.95 -0.79
CA LYS A 191 -8.34 -10.97 0.31
C LYS A 191 -7.19 -9.98 0.23
N ALA A 192 -6.17 -10.25 -0.57
CA ALA A 192 -5.02 -9.37 -0.73
C ALA A 192 -4.63 -9.21 -2.19
N VAL A 193 -4.15 -8.04 -2.56
CA VAL A 193 -3.57 -7.76 -3.88
C VAL A 193 -2.14 -7.26 -3.75
N GLU A 194 -1.25 -7.76 -4.59
CA GLU A 194 0.12 -7.27 -4.66
C GLU A 194 0.27 -6.13 -5.66
N ILE A 195 0.83 -5.01 -5.22
CA ILE A 195 1.11 -3.84 -6.06
C ILE A 195 2.61 -3.62 -6.12
N PHE A 196 3.18 -3.85 -7.31
CA PHE A 196 4.54 -3.44 -7.61
C PHE A 196 4.63 -1.92 -7.67
N HIS A 197 5.47 -1.31 -6.83
CA HIS A 197 5.47 0.15 -6.62
C HIS A 197 6.69 0.88 -7.17
N TYR A 198 7.69 0.20 -7.74
CA TYR A 198 8.95 0.82 -8.12
C TYR A 198 8.84 1.62 -9.42
N ALA A 199 8.16 2.77 -9.38
CA ALA A 199 8.00 3.67 -10.52
C ALA A 199 9.35 4.21 -11.03
N THR A 200 10.33 4.43 -10.14
CA THR A 200 11.69 4.81 -10.53
C THR A 200 12.34 3.73 -11.40
N PHE A 201 12.18 2.45 -11.04
CA PHE A 201 12.65 1.33 -11.85
C PHE A 201 11.97 1.29 -13.24
N LEU A 202 10.66 1.49 -13.30
CA LEU A 202 9.92 1.53 -14.57
C LEU A 202 10.42 2.67 -15.47
N LYS A 203 10.58 3.88 -14.92
CA LYS A 203 11.10 5.05 -15.64
C LYS A 203 12.54 4.84 -16.13
N LEU A 204 13.40 4.22 -15.31
CA LEU A 204 14.77 3.85 -15.71
C LEU A 204 14.79 2.86 -16.87
N HIS A 205 13.84 1.93 -16.91
CA HIS A 205 13.75 0.90 -17.96
C HIS A 205 13.16 1.37 -19.29
N GLN A 206 12.57 2.57 -19.39
CA GLN A 206 11.93 3.04 -20.64
C GLN A 206 12.90 3.09 -21.84
N ASN A 207 14.18 3.32 -21.58
CA ASN A 207 15.26 3.34 -22.58
C ASN A 207 16.03 2.02 -22.68
N CYS A 208 15.66 1.01 -21.88
CA CYS A 208 16.28 -0.30 -21.86
C CYS A 208 15.46 -1.30 -22.68
N ASP A 209 16.07 -1.88 -23.70
CA ASP A 209 15.41 -2.80 -24.63
C ASP A 209 15.24 -4.24 -24.08
N VAL A 210 15.05 -4.39 -22.77
CA VAL A 210 14.85 -5.70 -22.13
C VAL A 210 13.37 -6.01 -21.94
N PHE A 211 12.58 -5.01 -21.55
CA PHE A 211 11.12 -5.12 -21.42
C PHE A 211 10.43 -4.52 -22.65
N PRO A 212 9.29 -5.07 -23.08
CA PRO A 212 8.39 -4.39 -24.01
C PRO A 212 8.01 -3.02 -23.45
N LYS A 213 8.12 -1.96 -24.26
CA LYS A 213 7.78 -0.59 -23.84
C LYS A 213 6.33 -0.50 -23.37
N ASP A 214 5.43 -1.14 -24.12
CA ASP A 214 4.00 -1.15 -23.82
C ASP A 214 3.70 -1.75 -22.43
N LEU A 215 4.44 -2.78 -22.01
CA LEU A 215 4.31 -3.40 -20.68
C LEU A 215 4.71 -2.43 -19.56
N LEU A 216 5.82 -1.71 -19.73
CA LEU A 216 6.29 -0.72 -18.76
C LEU A 216 5.30 0.46 -18.66
N GLU A 217 4.89 1.00 -19.80
CA GLU A 217 3.92 2.09 -19.87
C GLU A 217 2.57 1.70 -19.29
N GLU A 218 2.12 0.47 -19.54
CA GLU A 218 0.90 -0.04 -18.94
C GLU A 218 1.03 -0.18 -17.42
N THR A 219 2.17 -0.65 -16.92
CA THR A 219 2.41 -0.71 -15.46
C THR A 219 2.45 0.68 -14.82
N ILE A 220 3.00 1.68 -15.52
CA ILE A 220 2.91 3.08 -15.05
C ILE A 220 1.46 3.55 -15.05
N ARG A 221 0.67 3.18 -16.06
CA ARG A 221 -0.77 3.49 -16.12
C ARG A 221 -1.57 2.78 -15.02
N THR A 222 -1.26 1.53 -14.66
CA THR A 222 -1.93 0.85 -13.53
C THR A 222 -1.58 1.51 -12.20
N LEU A 223 -0.35 1.99 -12.03
CA LEU A 223 0.02 2.85 -10.90
C LEU A 223 -0.77 4.16 -10.89
N ALA A 224 -0.90 4.85 -12.03
CA ALA A 224 -1.71 6.07 -12.14
C ALA A 224 -3.22 5.82 -11.90
N LEU A 225 -3.70 4.60 -12.18
CA LEU A 225 -5.06 4.17 -11.89
C LEU A 225 -5.28 3.96 -10.39
N LEU A 226 -4.37 3.22 -9.75
CA LEU A 226 -4.52 2.77 -8.36
C LEU A 226 -3.99 3.79 -7.35
N LEU A 227 -2.99 4.58 -7.73
CA LEU A 227 -2.32 5.60 -6.92
C LEU A 227 -2.43 6.99 -7.56
N PRO A 228 -3.66 7.49 -7.83
CA PRO A 228 -3.86 8.78 -8.49
C PRO A 228 -3.11 9.92 -7.78
N GLU A 229 -2.33 10.68 -8.56
CA GLU A 229 -1.42 11.72 -8.07
C GLU A 229 -2.16 12.82 -7.28
N HIS A 230 -3.30 13.27 -7.79
CA HIS A 230 -4.06 14.39 -7.23
C HIS A 230 -5.21 13.98 -6.29
N ASP A 231 -5.22 12.73 -5.82
CA ASP A 231 -6.22 12.23 -4.87
C ASP A 231 -5.68 12.32 -3.43
N ARG A 232 -6.31 13.19 -2.62
CA ARG A 232 -5.89 13.47 -1.23
C ARG A 232 -6.13 12.29 -0.28
N ASP A 233 -7.13 11.45 -0.54
CA ASP A 233 -7.42 10.31 0.32
C ASP A 233 -6.39 9.20 0.07
N VAL A 234 -6.02 9.00 -1.21
CA VAL A 234 -4.94 8.10 -1.59
C VAL A 234 -3.59 8.60 -1.06
N GLU A 235 -3.31 9.91 -1.11
CA GLU A 235 -2.11 10.52 -0.53
C GLU A 235 -1.94 10.19 0.95
N LYS A 236 -2.95 10.49 1.76
CA LYS A 236 -2.92 10.20 3.21
C LYS A 236 -2.78 8.72 3.48
N TRP A 237 -3.48 7.89 2.71
CA TRP A 237 -3.44 6.44 2.83
C TRP A 237 -2.06 5.86 2.48
N PHE A 238 -1.40 6.39 1.44
CA PHE A 238 -0.06 5.96 1.01
C PHE A 238 1.00 6.34 2.05
N HIS A 239 0.99 7.58 2.56
CA HIS A 239 1.89 7.98 3.64
C HIS A 239 1.68 7.17 4.92
N SER A 240 0.43 6.79 5.23
CA SER A 240 0.16 5.87 6.34
C SER A 240 0.83 4.50 6.14
N HIS A 241 0.88 3.99 4.91
CA HIS A 241 1.58 2.75 4.58
C HIS A 241 3.09 2.90 4.66
N GLU A 242 3.64 3.98 4.11
CA GLU A 242 5.06 4.32 4.18
C GLU A 242 5.55 4.33 5.63
N SER A 243 4.88 5.07 6.53
CA SER A 243 5.25 5.10 7.95
C SER A 243 5.13 3.74 8.65
N LYS A 244 4.18 2.88 8.24
CA LYS A 244 4.05 1.51 8.79
C LYS A 244 5.19 0.61 8.32
N ILE A 245 5.61 0.74 7.06
CA ILE A 245 6.70 -0.02 6.45
C ILE A 245 8.03 0.34 7.10
N GLU A 246 8.29 1.63 7.27
CA GLU A 246 9.48 2.15 7.93
C GLU A 246 9.57 1.61 9.37
N LYS A 247 8.49 1.69 10.15
CA LYS A 247 8.42 1.13 11.52
C LYS A 247 8.65 -0.38 11.58
N ARG A 248 8.33 -1.11 10.51
CA ARG A 248 8.53 -2.56 10.40
C ARG A 248 9.91 -2.94 9.87
N GLY A 249 10.77 -1.97 9.56
CA GLY A 249 12.09 -2.21 8.97
C GLY A 249 12.02 -2.89 7.60
N ARG A 250 10.92 -2.70 6.86
CA ARG A 250 10.76 -3.25 5.50
C ARG A 250 11.40 -2.30 4.48
N LEU A 251 11.58 -2.79 3.25
CA LEU A 251 12.10 -1.98 2.16
C LEU A 251 11.22 -0.73 1.95
N PRO A 252 11.82 0.46 1.76
CA PRO A 252 11.06 1.70 1.61
C PRO A 252 10.24 1.68 0.32
N LEU A 253 9.09 2.37 0.36
CA LEU A 253 8.29 2.61 -0.84
C LEU A 253 9.04 3.53 -1.80
N ASP A 254 8.72 3.40 -3.08
CA ASP A 254 9.26 4.29 -4.09
C ASP A 254 8.55 5.64 -4.00
N PRO A 255 9.26 6.77 -3.80
CA PRO A 255 8.63 8.08 -3.71
C PRO A 255 7.87 8.44 -5.00
N LEU A 256 8.32 7.95 -6.16
CA LEU A 256 7.69 8.22 -7.45
C LEU A 256 6.47 7.33 -7.74
N ALA A 257 6.09 6.41 -6.84
CA ALA A 257 4.97 5.49 -7.06
C ALA A 257 3.64 6.22 -7.34
N ARG A 258 3.46 7.41 -6.75
CA ARG A 258 2.30 8.28 -6.98
C ARG A 258 2.49 9.30 -8.10
N GLU A 259 3.73 9.54 -8.53
CA GLU A 259 4.10 10.46 -9.61
C GLU A 259 4.05 9.77 -10.98
N CYS A 260 2.98 8.99 -11.17
CA CYS A 260 2.65 8.32 -12.44
C CYS A 260 1.50 9.06 -13.17
N GLY A 261 0.99 10.15 -12.60
CA GLY A 261 -0.06 10.98 -13.18
C GLY A 261 -1.48 10.59 -12.75
N GLN A 262 -2.44 11.11 -13.50
CA GLN A 262 -3.88 10.91 -13.28
C GLN A 262 -4.53 10.46 -14.59
N LEU A 263 -5.20 9.31 -14.59
CA LEU A 263 -5.93 8.85 -15.77
C LEU A 263 -7.27 9.60 -15.95
N LYS A 264 -7.55 10.04 -17.17
CA LYS A 264 -8.88 10.53 -17.61
C LYS A 264 -9.85 9.35 -17.79
N ALA A 265 -11.14 9.63 -17.98
CA ALA A 265 -12.17 8.60 -18.05
C ALA A 265 -11.94 7.62 -19.22
N GLU A 266 -11.46 8.12 -20.36
CA GLU A 266 -11.20 7.36 -21.58
C GLU A 266 -10.00 6.43 -21.38
N ALA A 267 -8.95 6.91 -20.71
CA ALA A 267 -7.75 6.14 -20.41
C ALA A 267 -7.96 5.03 -19.36
N ARG A 268 -9.12 5.01 -18.68
CA ARG A 268 -9.51 3.98 -17.69
C ARG A 268 -10.30 2.82 -18.31
N GLN A 269 -10.46 2.82 -19.63
CA GLN A 269 -11.01 1.68 -20.36
C GLN A 269 -10.07 0.47 -20.22
N ILE A 270 -10.64 -0.69 -19.92
CA ILE A 270 -9.87 -1.93 -19.69
C ILE A 270 -9.09 -2.34 -20.92
N GLU A 271 -9.57 -1.98 -22.11
CA GLU A 271 -8.96 -2.24 -23.41
C GLU A 271 -7.57 -1.61 -23.59
N HIS A 272 -7.24 -0.58 -22.79
CA HIS A 272 -5.90 0.01 -22.78
C HIS A 272 -4.90 -0.79 -21.94
N PHE A 273 -5.35 -1.77 -21.16
CA PHE A 273 -4.51 -2.60 -20.31
C PHE A 273 -4.45 -4.01 -20.88
N GLN A 274 -3.47 -4.28 -21.75
CA GLN A 274 -3.31 -5.56 -22.42
C GLN A 274 -2.47 -6.54 -21.61
N TYR A 275 -1.38 -6.11 -20.97
CA TYR A 275 -0.50 -7.02 -20.22
C TYR A 275 -1.05 -7.43 -18.86
N TRP A 276 -1.75 -6.52 -18.19
CA TRP A 276 -2.37 -6.72 -16.89
C TRP A 276 -3.89 -6.87 -16.96
N HIS A 277 -4.43 -7.06 -18.17
CA HIS A 277 -5.86 -7.16 -18.47
C HIS A 277 -6.61 -8.08 -17.49
N ASP A 278 -6.27 -9.37 -17.50
CA ASP A 278 -7.03 -10.38 -16.78
C ASP A 278 -6.92 -10.17 -15.26
N ARG A 279 -5.75 -9.74 -14.78
CA ARG A 279 -5.53 -9.42 -13.36
C ARG A 279 -6.35 -8.20 -12.91
N LEU A 280 -6.45 -7.17 -13.74
CA LEU A 280 -7.30 -6.00 -13.46
C LEU A 280 -8.77 -6.37 -13.46
N VAL A 281 -9.22 -7.21 -14.40
CA VAL A 281 -10.61 -7.67 -14.45
C VAL A 281 -10.96 -8.44 -13.18
N ILE A 282 -10.12 -9.41 -12.78
CA ILE A 282 -10.31 -10.17 -11.53
C ILE A 282 -10.34 -9.23 -10.33
N LEU A 283 -9.35 -8.34 -10.20
CA LEU A 283 -9.30 -7.39 -9.09
C LEU A 283 -10.54 -6.49 -9.05
N LYS A 284 -11.04 -6.07 -10.21
CA LYS A 284 -12.24 -5.25 -10.32
C LYS A 284 -13.49 -6.02 -9.94
N GLN A 285 -13.61 -7.27 -10.36
CA GLN A 285 -14.72 -8.14 -9.99
C GLN A 285 -14.75 -8.38 -8.47
N VAL A 286 -13.61 -8.76 -7.88
CA VAL A 286 -13.49 -8.94 -6.42
C VAL A 286 -13.84 -7.65 -5.69
N PHE A 287 -13.39 -6.50 -6.20
CA PHE A 287 -13.79 -5.22 -5.65
C PHE A 287 -15.31 -5.06 -5.72
N ASP A 288 -15.96 -5.16 -6.87
CA ASP A 288 -17.40 -4.92 -7.04
C ASP A 288 -18.30 -5.89 -6.26
N GLU A 289 -17.85 -7.12 -6.08
CA GLU A 289 -18.55 -8.16 -5.33
C GLU A 289 -18.34 -8.04 -3.81
N ALA A 290 -17.30 -7.35 -3.37
CA ALA A 290 -17.01 -7.20 -1.94
C ALA A 290 -18.13 -6.48 -1.19
N GLU A 291 -18.69 -7.14 -0.17
CA GLU A 291 -19.70 -6.54 0.70
C GLU A 291 -19.05 -5.85 1.92
N PRO A 292 -19.55 -4.65 2.30
CA PRO A 292 -19.04 -3.93 3.47
C PRO A 292 -19.34 -4.70 4.76
N LYS A 293 -18.28 -5.13 5.46
CA LYS A 293 -18.36 -5.92 6.70
C LYS A 293 -18.50 -5.07 7.97
N SER A 294 -18.19 -3.77 7.89
CA SER A 294 -18.20 -2.84 9.02
C SER A 294 -19.05 -1.60 8.74
N ILE A 295 -19.58 -0.96 9.78
CA ILE A 295 -20.38 0.28 9.68
C ILE A 295 -19.55 1.40 9.02
N LYS A 296 -18.25 1.46 9.31
CA LYS A 296 -17.32 2.43 8.68
C LYS A 296 -17.17 2.18 7.18
N GLN A 297 -17.12 0.92 6.75
CA GLN A 297 -17.14 0.55 5.33
C GLN A 297 -18.48 0.92 4.70
N TRP A 298 -19.61 0.57 5.32
CA TRP A 298 -20.95 0.95 4.86
C TRP A 298 -21.13 2.45 4.69
N TRP A 299 -20.55 3.26 5.59
CA TRP A 299 -20.61 4.71 5.47
C TRP A 299 -19.84 5.24 4.25
N ARG A 300 -18.69 4.63 3.92
CA ARG A 300 -17.83 5.00 2.78
C ARG A 300 -18.24 4.37 1.45
N ASP A 301 -18.91 3.23 1.49
CA ASP A 301 -19.32 2.52 0.28
C ASP A 301 -20.47 3.28 -0.41
N ARG A 302 -20.12 3.97 -1.50
CA ARG A 302 -21.06 4.71 -2.35
C ARG A 302 -21.38 3.98 -3.65
N ARG A 303 -20.90 2.75 -3.85
CA ARG A 303 -21.04 2.01 -5.12
C ARG A 303 -22.50 1.69 -5.44
N ARG A 304 -23.30 1.38 -4.42
CA ARG A 304 -24.73 1.06 -4.55
C ARG A 304 -25.58 2.10 -3.81
N GLY A 305 -25.76 3.26 -4.43
CA GLY A 305 -26.47 4.40 -3.83
C GLY A 305 -27.84 4.04 -3.23
N VAL A 306 -28.62 3.21 -3.93
CA VAL A 306 -29.94 2.75 -3.43
C VAL A 306 -29.81 1.95 -2.13
N GLN A 307 -28.91 0.97 -2.08
CA GLN A 307 -28.67 0.15 -0.87
C GLN A 307 -28.19 1.01 0.30
N TRP A 308 -27.33 1.99 0.01
CA TRP A 308 -26.85 2.95 0.99
C TRP A 308 -28.00 3.77 1.59
N TYR A 309 -28.89 4.34 0.78
CA TYR A 309 -30.05 5.08 1.28
C TYR A 309 -31.00 4.19 2.08
N THR A 310 -31.32 2.98 1.60
CA THR A 310 -32.22 2.08 2.31
C THR A 310 -31.69 1.70 3.70
N PHE A 311 -30.38 1.46 3.82
CA PHE A 311 -29.74 1.15 5.11
C PHE A 311 -29.87 2.32 6.09
N TRP A 312 -29.54 3.55 5.67
CA TRP A 312 -29.59 4.72 6.55
C TRP A 312 -31.02 5.14 6.89
N VAL A 313 -31.97 4.98 5.97
CA VAL A 313 -33.40 5.19 6.26
C VAL A 313 -33.89 4.18 7.29
N ALA A 314 -33.56 2.89 7.13
CA ALA A 314 -33.92 1.86 8.10
C ALA A 314 -33.29 2.13 9.48
N ALA A 315 -32.01 2.52 9.52
CA ALA A 315 -31.32 2.88 10.76
C ALA A 315 -31.98 4.09 11.46
N LEU A 316 -32.38 5.11 10.70
CA LEU A 316 -33.10 6.28 11.21
C LEU A 316 -34.46 5.88 11.80
N VAL A 317 -35.24 5.08 11.07
CA VAL A 317 -36.56 4.60 11.54
C VAL A 317 -36.40 3.78 12.83
N LEU A 318 -35.39 2.90 12.90
CA LEU A 318 -35.11 2.12 14.11
C LEU A 318 -34.74 3.02 15.29
N ALA A 319 -33.86 4.02 15.08
CA ALA A 319 -33.46 4.95 16.12
C ALA A 319 -34.65 5.77 16.66
N LEU A 320 -35.49 6.30 15.77
CA LEU A 320 -36.71 7.00 16.15
C LEU A 320 -37.68 6.10 16.92
N THR A 321 -37.84 4.85 16.50
CA THR A 321 -38.69 3.87 17.19
C THR A 321 -38.22 3.62 18.62
N ILE A 322 -36.91 3.47 18.84
CA ILE A 322 -36.33 3.30 20.18
C ILE A 322 -36.58 4.55 21.03
N ILE A 323 -36.35 5.74 20.48
CA ILE A 323 -36.55 7.00 21.20
C ILE A 323 -38.02 7.18 21.61
N PHE A 324 -38.97 6.95 20.70
CA PHE A 324 -40.39 7.05 21.03
C PHE A 324 -40.82 5.99 22.05
N GLY A 325 -40.29 4.77 21.94
CA GLY A 325 -40.51 3.74 22.96
C GLY A 325 -39.99 4.16 24.34
N LEU A 326 -38.80 4.79 24.42
CA LEU A 326 -38.26 5.32 25.67
C LEU A 326 -39.12 6.45 26.26
N VAL A 327 -39.57 7.39 25.43
CA VAL A 327 -40.46 8.48 25.86
C VAL A 327 -41.76 7.91 26.43
N GLN A 328 -42.38 6.94 25.75
CA GLN A 328 -43.60 6.28 26.22
C GLN A 328 -43.40 5.52 27.53
N CYS A 329 -42.25 4.85 27.71
CA CYS A 329 -41.91 4.21 28.99
C CYS A 329 -41.79 5.21 30.14
N ILE A 330 -41.17 6.37 29.88
CA ILE A 330 -41.01 7.43 30.89
C ILE A 330 -42.37 8.04 31.25
N GLU A 331 -43.19 8.38 30.25
CA GLU A 331 -44.54 8.92 30.48
C GLU A 331 -45.43 7.92 31.21
N GLY A 332 -45.40 6.64 30.83
CA GLY A 332 -46.13 5.58 31.54
C GLY A 332 -45.66 5.40 32.98
N GLY A 333 -44.35 5.47 33.23
CA GLY A 333 -43.78 5.41 34.57
C GLY A 333 -44.19 6.59 35.45
N LEU A 334 -44.18 7.81 34.91
CA LEU A 334 -44.63 9.02 35.60
C LEU A 334 -46.15 8.98 35.89
N GLN A 335 -46.96 8.50 34.95
CA GLN A 335 -48.39 8.34 35.17
C GLN A 335 -48.69 7.29 36.26
N SER A 336 -47.92 6.20 36.31
CA SER A 336 -48.06 5.17 37.35
C SER A 336 -47.69 5.67 38.75
N SER A 337 -46.67 6.51 38.88
CA SER A 337 -46.29 7.07 40.18
C SER A 337 -47.29 8.12 40.65
N LEU A 338 -47.76 9.00 39.75
CA LEU A 338 -48.82 9.96 40.03
C LEU A 338 -50.15 9.29 40.42
N ALA A 339 -50.47 8.14 39.83
CA ALA A 339 -51.67 7.37 40.16
C ALA A 339 -51.61 6.66 41.53
N SER A 340 -50.41 6.43 42.06
CA SER A 340 -50.22 5.70 43.33
C SER A 340 -50.32 6.59 44.57
N ASP A 341 -50.21 7.93 44.43
CA ASP A 341 -50.32 8.91 45.52
C ASP A 341 -51.46 9.94 45.30
N PRO A 342 -52.73 9.57 45.54
CA PRO A 342 -53.86 10.45 45.27
C PRO A 342 -54.06 11.69 46.20
N PRO A 343 -53.65 11.75 47.49
CA PRO A 343 -54.12 12.85 48.35
C PRO A 343 -53.28 14.15 48.30
N HIS A 344 -52.11 14.17 47.66
CA HIS A 344 -51.25 15.38 47.61
C HIS A 344 -51.26 16.12 46.27
N ALA A 345 -51.59 15.45 45.16
CA ALA A 345 -51.59 16.05 43.82
C ALA A 345 -52.72 17.09 43.62
N LEU A 346 -53.86 16.90 44.29
CA LEU A 346 -55.01 17.81 44.22
C LEU A 346 -54.70 19.20 44.82
N HIS A 347 -53.80 19.27 45.80
CA HIS A 347 -53.43 20.53 46.46
C HIS A 347 -52.41 21.36 45.65
N ALA A 348 -51.55 20.71 44.85
CA ALA A 348 -50.55 21.39 44.02
C ALA A 348 -51.18 21.98 42.74
N ILE A 349 -52.13 21.27 42.12
CA ILE A 349 -52.83 21.73 40.91
C ILE A 349 -53.79 22.89 41.23
N LEU A 350 -54.45 22.88 42.40
CA LEU A 350 -55.30 23.99 42.85
C LEU A 350 -54.51 25.27 43.17
N HIS A 351 -53.21 25.17 43.48
CA HIS A 351 -52.38 26.34 43.76
C HIS A 351 -51.82 26.99 42.49
N ALA A 352 -51.69 26.25 41.39
CA ALA A 352 -51.15 26.74 40.11
C ALA A 352 -52.20 27.44 39.22
N ILE A 353 -53.50 27.24 39.45
CA ILE A 353 -54.60 27.80 38.62
C ILE A 353 -55.11 29.16 39.14
N ARG A 354 -54.63 29.65 40.30
CA ARG A 354 -55.10 30.93 40.87
C ARG A 354 -54.41 32.13 40.21
N VAL A 355 -55.02 32.63 39.13
CA VAL A 355 -54.70 33.89 38.45
C VAL A 355 -54.84 35.07 39.42
N PRO A 356 -53.88 36.02 39.49
CA PRO A 356 -54.08 37.29 40.20
C PRO A 356 -54.81 38.29 39.29
N THR A 357 -56.05 38.62 39.62
CA THR A 357 -56.77 39.78 39.11
C THR A 357 -56.37 41.04 39.89
N THR A 358 -55.79 42.03 39.21
CA THR A 358 -55.60 43.39 39.75
C THR A 358 -56.54 44.36 39.04
N PRO A 359 -57.35 45.16 39.75
CA PRO A 359 -58.30 46.10 39.15
C PRO A 359 -57.69 47.49 38.87
N LEU A 360 -58.39 48.23 37.99
CA LEU A 360 -58.07 49.55 37.43
C LEU A 360 -58.51 50.76 38.29
N ARG A 361 -57.74 51.87 38.13
CA ARG A 361 -58.10 53.32 38.16
C ARG A 361 -58.27 54.08 39.52
N PRO A 362 -58.18 55.45 39.57
CA PRO A 362 -57.89 56.45 38.50
C PRO A 362 -56.91 57.62 38.83
N ASP A 363 -56.73 58.43 37.78
CA ASP A 363 -55.93 59.64 37.49
C ASP A 363 -55.96 60.82 38.49
N THR A 364 -54.87 61.61 38.56
CA THR A 364 -54.90 63.09 38.43
C THR A 364 -53.53 63.71 38.08
N ASN A 365 -53.49 64.36 36.91
CA ASN A 365 -52.98 65.69 36.54
C ASN A 365 -51.56 66.22 36.89
N ASN A 366 -50.96 66.69 35.78
CA ASN A 366 -50.32 68.00 35.53
C ASN A 366 -48.79 68.19 35.59
N SER A 367 -48.24 68.30 34.38
CA SER A 367 -47.54 69.48 33.85
C SER A 367 -46.14 69.81 34.37
N SER A 368 -45.13 69.69 33.48
CA SER A 368 -44.42 70.83 32.85
C SER A 368 -42.93 70.55 32.57
N ARG A 369 -42.57 70.66 31.29
CA ARG A 369 -41.43 71.41 30.71
C ARG A 369 -39.97 70.89 30.77
N ALA A 370 -39.37 71.03 29.56
CA ALA A 370 -37.98 71.35 29.19
C ALA A 370 -36.94 70.21 29.26
N SER A 371 -36.42 69.69 28.14
CA SER A 371 -35.52 70.29 27.11
C SER A 371 -34.06 70.32 27.56
N THR A 372 -33.21 69.46 26.99
CA THR A 372 -32.01 69.77 26.16
C THR A 372 -31.17 68.51 25.88
N ASP A 373 -30.89 68.29 24.59
CA ASP A 373 -29.79 67.53 23.95
C ASP A 373 -28.37 68.05 24.35
N PRO A 374 -27.23 67.57 23.79
CA PRO A 374 -26.76 66.21 23.46
C PRO A 374 -25.24 65.99 23.80
N ALA A 375 -24.69 64.83 23.37
CA ALA A 375 -23.36 64.64 22.75
C ALA A 375 -22.23 63.84 23.48
N LEU A 376 -21.49 63.13 22.61
CA LEU A 376 -20.06 62.75 22.61
C LEU A 376 -19.60 61.35 23.05
N ASN A 377 -19.33 60.52 22.03
CA ASN A 377 -18.18 59.59 21.91
C ASN A 377 -16.85 60.37 21.99
N PRO A 378 -15.66 59.81 22.37
CA PRO A 378 -14.97 58.74 21.60
C PRO A 378 -14.01 57.76 22.36
N TRP A 379 -13.60 56.71 21.62
CA TRP A 379 -12.45 55.76 21.73
C TRP A 379 -11.13 56.34 22.30
N PRO A 380 -10.12 55.54 22.78
CA PRO A 380 -9.47 54.42 22.04
C PRO A 380 -8.81 53.25 22.83
N ASP A 381 -8.39 52.23 22.06
CA ASP A 381 -7.40 51.18 22.38
C ASP A 381 -6.00 51.75 22.71
N PRO A 382 -5.08 50.95 23.29
CA PRO A 382 -3.96 50.46 22.46
C PRO A 382 -3.43 49.04 22.76
N ALA A 383 -2.71 48.54 21.75
CA ALA A 383 -1.94 47.30 21.62
C ALA A 383 -0.64 47.23 22.46
N PHE A 384 -0.01 46.04 22.53
CA PHE A 384 1.44 45.69 22.42
C PHE A 384 1.59 44.19 22.82
N ASP A 385 2.07 43.19 22.07
CA ASP A 385 3.22 42.91 21.18
C ASP A 385 4.39 42.12 21.87
N HIS A 386 4.55 40.85 21.45
CA HIS A 386 5.76 39.96 21.41
C HIS A 386 6.60 39.61 22.67
N PRO A 387 7.54 38.61 22.66
CA PRO A 387 8.03 37.71 21.58
C PRO A 387 8.24 36.19 21.93
N ARG A 388 8.64 35.49 20.87
CA ARG A 388 9.09 34.10 20.62
C ARG A 388 10.42 33.70 21.32
N GLN A 389 10.58 32.44 21.76
CA GLN A 389 11.88 31.73 21.83
C GLN A 389 11.76 30.18 21.99
N GLN A 390 12.57 29.45 21.22
CA GLN A 390 13.01 28.05 21.31
C GLN A 390 14.48 28.05 20.79
N PRO A 391 15.32 27.01 20.93
CA PRO A 391 15.23 25.76 21.70
C PRO A 391 16.52 25.45 22.51
N GLU A 392 16.52 24.43 23.38
CA GLU A 392 17.76 23.87 23.95
C GLU A 392 17.74 22.34 24.02
N SER A 393 18.92 21.78 23.74
CA SER A 393 19.30 20.39 23.51
C SER A 393 19.65 19.62 24.80
N LEU A 394 19.36 18.32 24.88
CA LEU A 394 19.95 17.39 25.86
C LEU A 394 20.27 16.01 25.23
N PRO A 395 21.33 15.29 25.71
CA PRO A 395 21.97 14.14 25.06
C PRO A 395 21.41 12.76 25.50
N PRO A 396 21.87 11.63 24.91
CA PRO A 396 21.24 10.32 25.09
C PRO A 396 21.80 9.52 26.27
N HIS A 397 20.93 8.77 26.93
CA HIS A 397 21.30 7.73 27.90
C HIS A 397 21.67 6.43 27.18
N GLN A 398 22.88 5.94 27.46
CA GLN A 398 23.32 4.56 27.23
C GLN A 398 22.58 3.61 28.19
N SER A 399 22.08 2.48 27.68
CA SER A 399 22.02 1.26 28.47
C SER A 399 22.29 0.05 27.57
N CYS A 400 23.26 -0.72 28.02
CA CYS A 400 23.72 -2.00 27.48
C CYS A 400 22.63 -3.06 27.65
N LEU A 401 22.52 -4.00 26.70
CA LEU A 401 22.25 -5.43 26.96
C LEU A 401 22.55 -6.22 25.66
N GLU A 402 23.62 -7.01 25.73
CA GLU A 402 24.02 -8.03 24.75
C GLU A 402 23.19 -9.33 24.89
N PRO A 403 23.32 -10.30 23.95
CA PRO A 403 22.23 -11.18 23.53
C PRO A 403 22.18 -12.54 24.24
N ALA A 404 20.97 -13.10 24.35
CA ALA A 404 20.76 -14.49 24.73
C ALA A 404 21.00 -15.44 23.55
N ARG A 405 21.91 -16.37 23.78
CA ARG A 405 22.33 -17.47 22.89
C ARG A 405 21.23 -18.49 22.61
N ALA A 406 21.40 -19.12 21.45
CA ALA A 406 20.73 -20.30 20.94
C ALA A 406 20.65 -21.47 21.94
N CYS A 407 19.52 -22.17 21.93
CA CYS A 407 19.43 -23.58 22.28
C CYS A 407 19.25 -24.40 21.00
N VAL A 408 20.34 -25.07 20.61
CA VAL A 408 20.36 -26.22 19.72
C VAL A 408 19.79 -27.41 20.50
N VAL A 409 18.76 -28.06 19.97
CA VAL A 409 18.41 -29.43 20.35
C VAL A 409 18.47 -30.27 19.08
N ASN A 410 19.55 -31.04 18.99
CA ASN A 410 19.75 -32.13 18.06
C ASN A 410 19.76 -33.38 18.94
N LEU A 411 18.90 -34.37 18.65
CA LEU A 411 19.04 -35.75 19.14
C LEU A 411 18.17 -36.67 18.26
N ASP A 412 18.84 -37.22 17.25
CA ASP A 412 18.90 -38.63 16.88
C ASP A 412 17.65 -39.53 17.00
N ASN A 413 17.26 -40.03 15.81
CA ASN A 413 17.44 -41.42 15.39
C ASN A 413 16.79 -42.52 16.26
N HIS A 414 15.65 -43.06 15.78
CA HIS A 414 15.32 -44.46 16.00
C HIS A 414 14.70 -45.10 14.76
N ASN A 415 15.46 -46.04 14.19
CA ASN A 415 14.99 -47.13 13.35
C ASN A 415 13.79 -47.83 13.96
N ASN A 416 12.77 -48.13 13.16
CA ASN A 416 12.18 -49.46 13.20
C ASN A 416 11.54 -49.86 11.87
N SER A 417 12.02 -50.99 11.38
CA SER A 417 11.50 -51.80 10.28
C SER A 417 10.09 -52.30 10.57
N LEU A 418 9.20 -52.30 9.57
CA LEU A 418 8.08 -53.24 9.49
C LEU A 418 7.71 -53.54 8.04
N THR A 419 8.24 -54.69 7.62
CA THR A 419 7.74 -55.65 6.62
C THR A 419 6.21 -55.85 6.57
N GLN A 420 5.76 -56.36 5.42
CA GLN A 420 4.44 -56.90 5.01
C GLN A 420 3.50 -55.91 4.30
N ARG A 421 2.79 -56.22 3.22
CA ARG A 421 2.58 -57.44 2.40
C ARG A 421 1.86 -56.97 1.12
N VAL A 422 2.17 -57.59 -0.02
CA VAL A 422 1.36 -57.58 -1.26
C VAL A 422 0.17 -58.53 -1.07
N PRO A 423 -0.98 -58.27 -1.72
CA PRO A 423 -1.47 -59.30 -2.64
C PRO A 423 -2.05 -58.75 -3.96
N ALA A 424 -1.82 -59.57 -5.01
CA ALA A 424 -2.55 -59.77 -6.27
C ALA A 424 -3.16 -58.56 -7.00
#